data_AF-A0A7Y7IFE6-F1
#
_entry.id   AF-A0A7Y7IFE6-F1
#
_cell.length_a   1.000
_cell.length_b   1.000
_cell.length_c   1.000
_cell.angle_alpha   90.00
_cell.angle_beta   90.00
_cell.angle_gamma   90.00
#
_symmetry.space_group_name_H-M   'P 1'
#
loop_
_entity.id
_entity.type
_entity.pdbx_description
1 polymer ?
#
loop_
_entity_poly.entity_id
_entity_poly.type
_entity_poly.pdbx_seq_one_letter_code
_entity_poly.pdbx_strand_id
1 'polypeptide(L)'
;MSESPQNTPVKPVIAAAAAKRANASMVGMLLAVLSTLAIVLTIVWLNPQRDAGAYRQTVDVAGIAANAADTAGFVPAAPKLPAGWYANYARWNSAGADGVAFWDVGFVTSANTFIALRQSADANPSWVAAQAEDAPVTGTRTIAGHTWELRDKPKGDRSLVLKDGKTTIVLTGAAEFKEFDTLAAAATRAQAVPSTTAAKGAK
;
A
#
# COMPACT_ATOMS: atom_id res chain seq x y z
N MET A 1 39.01 33.53 72.56
CA MET A 1 38.73 33.07 71.17
C MET A 1 38.90 31.57 71.17
N SER A 2 37.92 30.71 70.90
CA SER A 2 36.53 30.88 70.49
C SER A 2 35.86 29.55 70.84
N GLU A 3 34.72 29.61 71.52
CA GLU A 3 33.91 28.42 71.81
C GLU A 3 33.12 28.08 70.55
N SER A 4 33.40 26.94 69.91
CA SER A 4 32.59 26.42 68.80
C SER A 4 31.43 25.61 69.38
N PRO A 5 30.16 25.98 69.14
CA PRO A 5 29.04 25.19 69.65
C PRO A 5 28.99 23.85 68.90
N GLN A 6 29.00 22.77 69.67
CA GLN A 6 28.82 21.40 69.22
C GLN A 6 27.46 21.26 68.52
N ASN A 7 27.47 20.97 67.22
CA ASN A 7 26.26 20.66 66.46
C ASN A 7 25.91 19.17 66.64
N THR A 8 25.11 18.85 67.66
CA THR A 8 24.57 17.49 67.84
C THR A 8 23.52 17.21 66.76
N PRO A 9 23.63 16.09 65.99
CA PRO A 9 22.67 15.77 64.94
C PRO A 9 21.32 15.38 65.54
N VAL A 10 20.32 16.27 65.42
CA VAL A 10 18.93 15.98 65.78
C VAL A 10 18.33 15.08 64.71
N LYS A 11 17.98 13.85 65.06
CA LYS A 11 17.23 12.94 64.17
C LYS A 11 15.78 13.41 64.12
N PRO A 12 15.27 13.94 62.99
CA PRO A 12 13.88 14.37 62.93
C PRO A 12 12.98 13.15 62.99
N VAL A 13 12.29 12.96 64.13
CA VAL A 13 11.28 11.91 64.27
C VAL A 13 9.95 12.50 63.79
N ILE A 14 9.51 12.09 62.60
CA ILE A 14 8.18 12.45 62.10
C ILE A 14 7.15 11.95 63.12
N ALA A 15 6.30 12.84 63.63
CA ALA A 15 5.23 12.47 64.55
C ALA A 15 4.38 11.34 63.94
N ALA A 16 4.06 10.30 64.71
CA ALA A 16 3.38 9.10 64.21
C ALA A 16 2.07 9.40 63.44
N ALA A 17 1.37 10.47 63.83
CA ALA A 17 0.18 10.96 63.13
C ALA A 17 0.47 11.54 61.73
N ALA A 18 1.60 12.22 61.55
CA ALA A 18 2.04 12.74 60.25
C ALA A 18 2.54 11.62 59.33
N ALA A 19 3.27 10.62 59.87
CA ALA A 19 3.66 9.43 59.12
C ALA A 19 2.46 8.60 58.65
N LYS A 20 1.43 8.44 59.49
CA LYS A 20 0.18 7.75 59.14
C LYS A 20 -0.59 8.46 58.02
N ARG A 21 -0.61 9.80 58.01
CA ARG A 21 -1.23 10.60 56.95
C ARG A 21 -0.48 10.51 55.61
N ALA A 22 0.86 10.53 55.65
CA ALA A 22 1.68 10.36 54.45
C ALA A 22 1.57 8.94 53.84
N ASN A 23 1.50 7.91 54.69
CA ASN A 23 1.25 6.54 54.22
C ASN A 23 -0.17 6.38 53.65
N ALA A 24 -1.17 7.04 54.23
CA ALA A 24 -2.53 7.04 53.68
C ALA A 24 -2.60 7.70 52.29
N SER A 25 -1.88 8.81 52.07
CA SER A 25 -1.78 9.43 50.74
C SER A 25 -1.00 8.58 49.75
N MET A 26 0.05 7.89 50.19
CA MET A 26 0.86 7.02 49.32
C MET A 26 0.11 5.74 48.92
N VAL A 27 -0.63 5.12 49.85
CA VAL A 27 -1.50 3.98 49.56
C VAL A 27 -2.61 4.38 48.59
N GLY A 28 -3.25 5.55 48.80
CA GLY A 28 -4.26 6.08 47.88
C GLY A 28 -3.70 6.36 46.48
N MET A 29 -2.49 6.92 46.40
CA MET A 29 -1.79 7.15 45.14
C MET A 29 -1.45 5.84 44.41
N LEU A 30 -0.93 4.84 45.12
CA LEU A 30 -0.63 3.53 44.53
C LEU A 30 -1.90 2.83 44.05
N LEU A 31 -3.00 2.89 44.81
CA LEU A 31 -4.29 2.36 44.40
C LEU A 31 -4.85 3.08 43.17
N ALA A 32 -4.71 4.41 43.08
CA ALA A 32 -5.15 5.18 41.91
C ALA A 32 -4.32 4.84 40.65
N VAL A 33 -3.00 4.70 40.79
CA VAL A 33 -2.11 4.31 39.69
C VAL A 33 -2.45 2.90 39.20
N LEU A 34 -2.60 1.93 40.11
CA LEU A 34 -3.00 0.57 39.78
C LEU A 34 -4.37 0.51 39.12
N SER A 35 -5.34 1.27 39.63
CA SER A 35 -6.69 1.35 39.05
C SER A 35 -6.64 1.88 37.63
N THR A 36 -5.83 2.91 37.39
CA THR A 36 -5.66 3.51 36.05
C THR A 36 -5.01 2.51 35.09
N LEU A 37 -3.95 1.82 35.52
CA LEU A 37 -3.29 0.76 34.74
C LEU A 37 -4.25 -0.39 34.42
N ALA A 38 -5.06 -0.83 35.39
CA ALA A 38 -6.04 -1.88 35.18
C ALA A 38 -7.09 -1.50 34.14
N ILE A 39 -7.57 -0.25 34.16
CA ILE A 39 -8.51 0.27 33.16
C ILE A 39 -7.84 0.30 31.77
N VAL A 40 -6.63 0.85 31.66
CA VAL A 40 -5.89 0.90 30.38
C VAL A 40 -5.64 -0.50 29.83
N LEU A 41 -5.17 -1.43 30.66
CA LEU A 41 -4.93 -2.83 30.26
C LEU A 41 -6.22 -3.52 29.81
N THR A 42 -7.34 -3.25 30.51
CA THR A 42 -8.64 -3.78 30.10
C THR A 42 -9.04 -3.26 28.74
N ILE A 43 -8.89 -1.96 28.48
CA ILE A 43 -9.20 -1.36 27.16
C ILE A 43 -8.29 -1.93 26.07
N VAL A 44 -6.99 -2.09 26.34
CA VAL A 44 -6.02 -2.67 25.39
C VAL A 44 -6.37 -4.14 25.08
N TRP A 45 -6.76 -4.91 26.10
CA TRP A 45 -7.14 -6.31 25.95
C TRP A 45 -8.50 -6.48 25.24
N LEU A 46 -9.47 -5.58 25.52
CA LEU A 46 -10.78 -5.55 24.85
C LEU A 46 -10.72 -4.98 23.43
N ASN A 47 -9.59 -4.41 23.02
CA ASN A 47 -9.40 -3.96 21.64
C ASN A 47 -8.91 -5.15 20.82
N PRO A 48 -9.80 -5.91 20.14
CA PRO A 48 -9.35 -6.92 19.20
C PRO A 48 -8.44 -6.22 18.20
N GLN A 49 -7.20 -6.70 18.11
CA GLN A 49 -6.31 -6.31 17.02
C GLN A 49 -7.12 -6.53 15.74
N ARG A 50 -7.45 -5.45 15.02
CA ARG A 50 -8.14 -5.58 13.74
C ARG A 50 -7.24 -6.42 12.86
N ASP A 51 -7.63 -7.66 12.60
CA ASP A 51 -6.96 -8.49 11.62
C ASP A 51 -7.04 -7.76 10.29
N ALA A 52 -5.97 -7.08 9.91
CA ALA A 52 -5.87 -6.37 8.63
C ALA A 52 -6.06 -7.31 7.42
N GLY A 53 -6.13 -8.62 7.66
CA GLY A 53 -6.49 -9.61 6.66
C GLY A 53 -7.97 -9.90 6.48
N ALA A 54 -8.83 -9.61 7.47
CA ALA A 54 -10.25 -9.98 7.43
C ALA A 54 -11.13 -9.00 6.62
N TYR A 55 -10.66 -7.78 6.38
CA TYR A 55 -11.33 -6.79 5.53
C TYR A 55 -10.48 -6.47 4.30
N ARG A 56 -10.04 -7.49 3.57
CA ARG A 56 -9.54 -7.30 2.21
C ARG A 56 -10.71 -7.51 1.27
N GLN A 57 -11.30 -6.42 0.76
CA GLN A 57 -12.26 -6.54 -0.34
C GLN A 57 -11.56 -7.22 -1.50
N THR A 58 -12.04 -8.40 -1.89
CA THR A 58 -11.56 -9.10 -3.07
C THR A 58 -12.01 -8.34 -4.30
N VAL A 59 -11.11 -7.60 -4.93
CA VAL A 59 -11.38 -6.87 -6.16
C VAL A 59 -11.39 -7.84 -7.34
N ASP A 60 -12.55 -8.04 -7.96
CA ASP A 60 -12.67 -8.82 -9.19
C ASP A 60 -12.24 -7.98 -10.40
N VAL A 61 -10.93 -7.97 -10.65
CA VAL A 61 -10.32 -7.23 -11.76
C VAL A 61 -10.88 -7.70 -13.11
N ALA A 62 -11.13 -9.00 -13.28
CA ALA A 62 -11.62 -9.54 -14.54
C ALA A 62 -13.06 -9.10 -14.81
N GLY A 63 -13.93 -9.15 -13.80
CA GLY A 63 -15.30 -8.63 -13.89
C GLY A 63 -15.32 -7.13 -14.17
N ILE A 64 -14.50 -6.33 -13.47
CA ILE A 64 -14.46 -4.87 -13.67
C ILE A 64 -13.89 -4.53 -15.06
N ALA A 65 -12.84 -5.23 -15.51
CA ALA A 65 -12.27 -5.07 -16.85
C ALA A 65 -13.30 -5.39 -17.94
N ALA A 66 -14.08 -6.45 -17.78
CA ALA A 66 -15.13 -6.81 -18.72
C ALA A 66 -16.22 -5.72 -18.82
N ASN A 67 -16.63 -5.14 -17.70
CA ASN A 67 -17.59 -4.02 -17.68
C ASN A 67 -17.01 -2.74 -18.31
N ALA A 68 -15.70 -2.51 -18.20
CA ALA A 68 -15.05 -1.33 -18.75
C ALA A 68 -14.70 -1.46 -20.24
N ALA A 69 -14.62 -2.68 -20.79
CA ALA A 69 -14.11 -2.94 -22.14
C ALA A 69 -14.87 -2.17 -23.23
N ASP A 70 -16.20 -2.12 -23.16
CA ASP A 70 -17.04 -1.43 -24.14
C ASP A 70 -16.80 0.08 -24.13
N THR A 71 -16.60 0.67 -22.93
CA THR A 71 -16.31 2.10 -22.80
C THR A 71 -14.86 2.41 -23.18
N ALA A 72 -13.95 1.49 -22.92
CA ALA A 72 -12.52 1.66 -23.18
C ALA A 72 -12.17 1.58 -24.67
N GLY A 73 -12.94 0.83 -25.47
CA GLY A 73 -12.61 0.58 -26.88
C GLY A 73 -11.39 -0.32 -27.08
N PHE A 74 -10.90 -0.94 -26.01
CA PHE A 74 -9.83 -1.94 -25.98
C PHE A 74 -10.10 -2.94 -24.85
N VAL A 75 -9.39 -4.07 -24.85
CA VAL A 75 -9.50 -5.08 -23.77
C VAL A 75 -8.65 -4.64 -22.57
N PRO A 76 -9.24 -4.23 -21.44
CA PRO A 76 -8.47 -3.82 -20.28
C PRO A 76 -7.75 -5.02 -19.67
N ALA A 77 -6.47 -4.86 -19.34
CA ALA A 77 -5.63 -5.94 -18.87
C ALA A 77 -6.08 -6.39 -17.47
N ALA A 78 -6.50 -7.65 -17.37
CA ALA A 78 -6.83 -8.34 -16.13
C ALA A 78 -5.88 -9.53 -15.94
N PRO A 79 -4.61 -9.31 -15.57
CA PRO A 79 -3.62 -10.37 -15.43
C PRO A 79 -3.99 -11.35 -14.31
N LYS A 80 -3.78 -12.65 -14.54
CA LYS A 80 -3.81 -13.66 -13.48
C LYS A 80 -2.57 -13.52 -12.60
N LEU A 81 -2.77 -13.26 -11.32
CA LEU A 81 -1.69 -12.99 -10.37
C LEU A 81 -1.13 -14.29 -9.75
N PRO A 82 0.16 -14.31 -9.39
CA PRO A 82 0.74 -15.38 -8.58
C PRO A 82 0.12 -15.49 -7.18
N ALA A 83 0.40 -16.59 -6.49
CA ALA A 83 0.00 -16.76 -5.09
C ALA A 83 0.61 -15.65 -4.20
N GLY A 84 -0.19 -15.13 -3.26
CA GLY A 84 0.22 -14.08 -2.33
C GLY A 84 0.10 -12.66 -2.88
N TRP A 85 -0.24 -12.50 -4.16
CA TRP A 85 -0.54 -11.20 -4.76
C TRP A 85 -2.05 -10.94 -4.74
N TYR A 86 -2.42 -9.66 -4.68
CA TYR A 86 -3.82 -9.27 -4.77
C TYR A 86 -3.98 -7.91 -5.45
N ALA A 87 -5.17 -7.65 -5.99
CA ALA A 87 -5.54 -6.32 -6.47
C ALA A 87 -6.11 -5.49 -5.31
N ASN A 88 -5.55 -4.31 -5.09
CA ASN A 88 -6.01 -3.33 -4.12
C ASN A 88 -7.19 -2.51 -4.66
N TYR A 89 -7.17 -2.19 -5.95
CA TYR A 89 -8.24 -1.50 -6.65
C TYR A 89 -8.20 -1.81 -8.15
N ALA A 90 -9.33 -1.67 -8.83
CA ALA A 90 -9.44 -1.69 -10.29
C ALA A 90 -10.53 -0.71 -10.72
N ARG A 91 -10.23 0.15 -11.70
CA ARG A 91 -11.18 1.18 -12.16
C ARG A 91 -10.89 1.65 -13.57
N TRP A 92 -11.95 2.12 -14.21
CA TRP A 92 -11.86 2.93 -15.42
C TRP A 92 -11.81 4.41 -15.04
N ASN A 93 -10.88 5.16 -15.65
CA ASN A 93 -10.81 6.61 -15.54
C ASN A 93 -11.15 7.21 -16.90
N SER A 94 -12.24 7.97 -16.95
CA SER A 94 -12.60 8.76 -18.13
C SER A 94 -11.57 9.85 -18.40
N ALA A 95 -11.50 10.32 -19.64
CA ALA A 95 -10.58 11.38 -20.04
C ALA A 95 -10.77 12.64 -19.17
N GLY A 96 -9.68 13.05 -18.53
CA GLY A 96 -9.62 14.26 -17.72
C GLY A 96 -9.14 15.46 -18.53
N ALA A 97 -8.48 16.40 -17.85
CA ALA A 97 -7.90 17.60 -18.48
C ALA A 97 -6.77 17.29 -19.48
N ASP A 98 -6.13 16.14 -19.33
CA ASP A 98 -5.09 15.62 -20.23
C ASP A 98 -5.65 14.92 -21.49
N GLY A 99 -6.98 14.73 -21.55
CA GLY A 99 -7.67 14.11 -22.67
C GLY A 99 -7.47 12.59 -22.78
N VAL A 100 -6.86 11.94 -21.76
CA VAL A 100 -6.53 10.51 -21.83
C VAL A 100 -7.41 9.71 -20.90
N ALA A 101 -8.28 8.86 -21.46
CA ALA A 101 -8.99 7.86 -20.69
C ALA A 101 -8.11 6.63 -20.48
N PHE A 102 -8.14 6.03 -19.29
CA PHE A 102 -7.26 4.91 -18.97
C PHE A 102 -7.84 3.94 -17.94
N TRP A 103 -7.49 2.67 -18.14
CA TRP A 103 -7.66 1.59 -17.18
C TRP A 103 -6.57 1.69 -16.10
N ASP A 104 -6.93 1.53 -14.83
CA ASP A 104 -6.02 1.66 -13.68
C ASP A 104 -6.29 0.58 -12.65
N VAL A 105 -5.27 -0.24 -12.38
CA VAL A 105 -5.34 -1.35 -11.41
C VAL A 105 -4.13 -1.30 -10.50
N GLY A 106 -4.35 -1.27 -9.20
CA GLY A 106 -3.30 -1.33 -8.21
C GLY A 106 -3.11 -2.75 -7.70
N PHE A 107 -1.91 -3.29 -7.84
CA PHE A 107 -1.55 -4.61 -7.31
C PHE A 107 -0.64 -4.48 -6.11
N VAL A 108 -0.84 -5.35 -5.13
CA VAL A 108 0.07 -5.55 -4.00
C VAL A 108 0.69 -6.93 -4.13
N THR A 109 2.02 -6.97 -4.05
CA THR A 109 2.80 -8.18 -4.23
C THR A 109 2.90 -8.99 -2.95
N SER A 110 3.46 -10.20 -3.05
CA SER A 110 3.79 -11.02 -1.88
C SER A 110 4.78 -10.38 -0.90
N ALA A 111 5.60 -9.43 -1.38
CA ALA A 111 6.52 -8.65 -0.55
C ALA A 111 5.84 -7.42 0.09
N ASN A 112 4.51 -7.29 -0.05
CA ASN A 112 3.74 -6.14 0.40
C ASN A 112 4.19 -4.81 -0.25
N THR A 113 4.73 -4.90 -1.46
CA THR A 113 5.07 -3.74 -2.31
C THR A 113 3.93 -3.48 -3.30
N PHE A 114 3.88 -2.27 -3.86
CA PHE A 114 2.79 -1.84 -4.74
C PHE A 114 3.28 -1.68 -6.18
N ILE A 115 2.45 -2.11 -7.14
CA ILE A 115 2.62 -1.85 -8.57
C ILE A 115 1.26 -1.45 -9.17
N ALA A 116 1.17 -0.25 -9.73
CA ALA A 116 0.04 0.17 -10.55
C ALA A 116 0.24 -0.29 -12.00
N LEU A 117 -0.80 -0.84 -12.60
CA LEU A 117 -0.93 -1.08 -14.04
C LEU A 117 -1.90 -0.05 -14.61
N ARG A 118 -1.42 0.75 -15.55
CA ARG A 118 -2.23 1.73 -16.27
C ARG A 118 -2.19 1.43 -17.76
N GLN A 119 -3.33 1.45 -18.42
CA GLN A 119 -3.44 1.12 -19.84
C GLN A 119 -4.37 2.12 -20.53
N SER A 120 -3.96 2.60 -21.70
CA SER A 120 -4.75 3.53 -22.51
C SER A 120 -4.52 3.31 -24.00
N ALA A 121 -5.55 3.55 -24.81
CA ALA A 121 -5.46 3.60 -26.27
C ALA A 121 -5.12 5.00 -26.81
N ASP A 122 -5.28 6.04 -25.99
CA ASP A 122 -5.09 7.45 -26.38
C ASP A 122 -3.90 8.09 -25.65
N ALA A 123 -2.95 7.26 -25.20
CA ALA A 123 -1.80 7.71 -24.42
C ALA A 123 -0.95 8.72 -25.21
N ASN A 124 -0.78 9.91 -24.65
CA ASN A 124 0.12 10.94 -25.16
C ASN A 124 1.43 10.99 -24.35
N PRO A 125 2.51 11.61 -24.88
CA PRO A 125 3.81 11.63 -24.20
C PRO A 125 3.78 12.27 -22.80
N SER A 126 2.98 13.32 -22.60
CA SER A 126 2.79 13.96 -21.29
C SER A 126 2.13 13.02 -20.27
N TRP A 127 1.12 12.26 -20.69
CA TRP A 127 0.47 11.28 -19.83
C TRP A 127 1.44 10.16 -19.46
N VAL A 128 2.21 9.63 -20.42
CA VAL A 128 3.21 8.59 -20.14
C VAL A 128 4.26 9.09 -19.16
N ALA A 129 4.76 10.32 -19.33
CA ALA A 129 5.70 10.94 -18.40
C ALA A 129 5.09 11.08 -16.99
N ALA A 130 3.86 11.58 -16.89
CA ALA A 130 3.16 11.71 -15.62
C ALA A 130 2.92 10.36 -14.94
N GLN A 131 2.48 9.32 -15.67
CA GLN A 131 2.26 8.00 -15.11
C GLN A 131 3.56 7.31 -14.68
N ALA A 132 4.67 7.64 -15.35
CA ALA A 132 6.01 7.19 -14.98
C ALA A 132 6.69 8.12 -13.94
N GLU A 133 5.95 9.04 -13.32
CA GLU A 133 6.44 10.03 -12.35
C GLU A 133 7.67 10.83 -12.82
N ASP A 134 7.67 11.20 -14.10
CA ASP A 134 8.75 11.92 -14.78
C ASP A 134 10.13 11.23 -14.65
N ALA A 135 10.14 9.91 -14.43
CA ALA A 135 11.36 9.14 -14.35
C ALA A 135 12.06 9.08 -15.73
N PRO A 136 13.37 9.36 -15.79
CA PRO A 136 14.12 9.32 -17.04
C PRO A 136 14.24 7.88 -17.54
N VAL A 137 14.38 7.74 -18.85
CA VAL A 137 14.63 6.46 -19.51
C VAL A 137 16.04 5.99 -19.16
N THR A 138 16.14 4.86 -18.49
CA THR A 138 17.43 4.28 -18.06
C THR A 138 17.80 3.04 -18.87
N GLY A 139 16.86 2.47 -19.64
CA GLY A 139 17.15 1.37 -20.54
C GLY A 139 15.91 0.72 -21.13
N THR A 140 16.07 -0.53 -21.56
CA THR A 140 14.97 -1.39 -22.03
C THR A 140 15.09 -2.78 -21.43
N ARG A 141 13.95 -3.48 -21.32
CA ARG A 141 13.87 -4.87 -20.84
C ARG A 141 12.95 -5.66 -21.76
N THR A 142 13.38 -6.84 -22.19
CA THR A 142 12.53 -7.74 -22.97
C THR A 142 11.81 -8.71 -22.04
N ILE A 143 10.48 -8.66 -22.01
CA ILE A 143 9.64 -9.47 -21.12
C ILE A 143 8.52 -10.10 -21.95
N ALA A 144 8.40 -11.42 -21.90
CA ALA A 144 7.39 -12.19 -22.64
C ALA A 144 7.33 -11.87 -24.15
N GLY A 145 8.47 -11.57 -24.78
CA GLY A 145 8.56 -11.23 -26.20
C GLY A 145 8.29 -9.76 -26.54
N HIS A 146 7.96 -8.92 -25.54
CA HIS A 146 7.74 -7.50 -25.71
C HIS A 146 8.89 -6.68 -25.15
N THR A 147 9.25 -5.58 -25.83
CA THR A 147 10.28 -4.65 -25.39
C THR A 147 9.66 -3.54 -24.53
N TRP A 148 9.97 -3.56 -23.25
CA TRP A 148 9.56 -2.56 -22.28
C TRP A 148 10.65 -1.50 -22.14
N GLU A 149 10.24 -0.25 -22.13
CA GLU A 149 11.09 0.88 -21.81
C GLU A 149 11.19 1.01 -20.28
N LEU A 150 12.40 0.92 -19.75
CA LEU A 150 12.67 1.08 -18.32
C LEU A 150 12.92 2.54 -18.00
N ARG A 151 12.15 3.06 -17.06
CA ARG A 151 12.33 4.38 -16.47
C ARG A 151 12.58 4.22 -14.97
N ASP A 152 13.66 4.83 -14.48
CA ASP A 152 14.07 4.72 -13.08
C ASP A 152 14.74 6.02 -12.62
N LYS A 153 14.59 6.39 -11.35
CA LYS A 153 15.23 7.55 -10.73
C LYS A 153 15.86 7.13 -9.38
N PRO A 154 17.03 7.68 -9.00
CA PRO A 154 17.75 7.24 -7.79
C PRO A 154 16.94 7.28 -6.49
N LYS A 155 15.92 8.14 -6.42
CA LYS A 155 14.97 8.24 -5.30
C LYS A 155 13.55 8.29 -5.85
N GLY A 156 12.94 7.13 -6.04
CA GLY A 156 11.52 7.00 -6.31
C GLY A 156 11.14 5.70 -6.98
N ASP A 157 9.93 5.67 -7.51
CA ASP A 157 9.35 4.48 -8.10
C ASP A 157 9.93 4.19 -9.48
N ARG A 158 9.96 2.90 -9.79
CA ARG A 158 10.37 2.39 -11.10
C ARG A 158 9.17 2.32 -12.00
N SER A 159 9.40 2.52 -13.29
CA SER A 159 8.34 2.38 -14.28
C SER A 159 8.78 1.54 -15.48
N LEU A 160 7.89 0.66 -15.95
CA LEU A 160 8.02 -0.03 -17.22
C LEU A 160 6.92 0.45 -18.16
N VAL A 161 7.30 0.85 -19.36
CA VAL A 161 6.35 1.31 -20.38
C VAL A 161 6.42 0.41 -21.60
N LEU A 162 5.29 -0.15 -22.00
CA LEU A 162 5.13 -0.89 -23.24
C LEU A 162 4.20 -0.11 -24.17
N LYS A 163 4.65 0.08 -25.41
CA LYS A 163 3.80 0.55 -26.51
C LYS A 163 3.56 -0.64 -27.43
N ASP A 164 2.33 -1.16 -27.42
CA ASP A 164 1.93 -2.29 -28.24
C ASP A 164 0.78 -1.89 -29.16
N GLY A 165 1.09 -1.69 -30.45
CA GLY A 165 0.15 -1.17 -31.43
C GLY A 165 -0.43 0.19 -31.03
N LYS A 166 -1.74 0.23 -30.77
CA LYS A 166 -2.47 1.44 -30.35
C LYS A 166 -2.55 1.59 -28.83
N THR A 167 -2.13 0.59 -28.07
CA THR A 167 -2.28 0.57 -26.62
C THR A 167 -0.93 0.83 -25.95
N THR A 168 -0.93 1.72 -24.97
CA THR A 168 0.22 1.93 -24.09
C THR A 168 -0.10 1.40 -22.70
N ILE A 169 0.84 0.65 -22.14
CA ILE A 169 0.78 0.14 -20.77
C ILE A 169 1.92 0.74 -19.98
N VAL A 170 1.62 1.27 -18.81
CA VAL A 170 2.58 1.80 -17.87
C VAL A 170 2.42 1.01 -16.57
N LEU A 171 3.50 0.35 -16.14
CA LEU A 171 3.61 -0.21 -14.81
C LEU A 171 4.45 0.73 -13.97
N THR A 172 3.98 1.12 -12.78
CA THR A 172 4.71 2.04 -11.89
C THR A 172 4.63 1.56 -10.45
N GLY A 173 5.73 1.61 -9.71
CA GLY A 173 5.74 1.23 -8.29
C GLY A 173 7.13 1.05 -7.68
N ALA A 174 7.14 0.72 -6.39
CA ALA A 174 8.36 0.53 -5.59
C ALA A 174 8.86 -0.92 -5.56
N ALA A 175 8.22 -1.82 -6.31
CA ALA A 175 8.53 -3.24 -6.33
C ALA A 175 9.90 -3.58 -6.95
N GLU A 176 10.36 -4.81 -6.75
CA GLU A 176 11.59 -5.31 -7.36
C GLU A 176 11.41 -5.65 -8.84
N PHE A 177 12.49 -5.63 -9.63
CA PHE A 177 12.43 -5.95 -11.07
C PHE A 177 11.76 -7.30 -11.38
N LYS A 178 11.95 -8.31 -10.51
CA LYS A 178 11.34 -9.63 -10.69
C LYS A 178 9.81 -9.58 -10.60
N GLU A 179 9.29 -8.72 -9.73
CA GLU A 179 7.85 -8.53 -9.54
C GLU A 179 7.27 -7.77 -10.75
N PHE A 180 7.96 -6.75 -11.22
CA PHE A 180 7.64 -6.06 -12.48
C PHE A 180 7.63 -7.01 -13.68
N ASP A 181 8.66 -7.84 -13.84
CA ASP A 181 8.76 -8.81 -14.94
C ASP A 181 7.59 -9.81 -14.90
N THR A 182 7.17 -10.23 -13.70
CA THR A 182 6.04 -11.13 -13.50
C THR A 182 4.72 -10.48 -13.91
N LEU A 183 4.46 -9.25 -13.46
CA LEU A 183 3.23 -8.53 -13.80
C LEU A 183 3.19 -8.15 -15.29
N ALA A 184 4.30 -7.67 -15.85
CA ALA A 184 4.44 -7.36 -17.28
C ALA A 184 4.17 -8.57 -18.16
N ALA A 185 4.73 -9.74 -17.79
CA ALA A 185 4.49 -10.99 -18.51
C ALA A 185 3.03 -11.46 -18.38
N ALA A 186 2.35 -11.18 -17.27
CA ALA A 186 0.94 -11.52 -17.08
C ALA A 186 0.01 -10.57 -17.84
N ALA A 187 0.33 -9.27 -17.86
CA ALA A 187 -0.46 -8.24 -18.54
C ALA A 187 -0.43 -8.40 -20.07
N THR A 188 0.75 -8.71 -20.63
CA THR A 188 0.90 -8.98 -22.07
C THR A 188 0.18 -10.26 -22.49
N ARG A 189 0.29 -11.33 -21.69
CA ARG A 189 -0.49 -12.56 -21.91
C ARG A 189 -2.00 -12.33 -21.85
N ALA A 190 -2.48 -11.46 -20.97
CA ALA A 190 -3.90 -11.14 -20.86
C ALA A 190 -4.43 -10.41 -22.11
N GLN A 191 -3.61 -9.59 -22.76
CA GLN A 191 -3.97 -8.91 -24.01
C GLN A 191 -3.88 -9.82 -25.24
N ALA A 192 -3.00 -10.82 -25.21
CA ALA A 192 -2.84 -11.78 -26.31
C ALA A 192 -4.00 -12.78 -26.45
N VAL A 193 -4.98 -12.78 -25.53
CA VAL A 193 -6.19 -13.62 -25.62
C VAL A 193 -7.36 -12.75 -26.06
N PRO A 194 -7.54 -12.49 -27.38
CA PRO A 194 -8.79 -11.96 -27.87
C PRO A 194 -9.90 -13.01 -27.68
N SER A 195 -11.05 -12.54 -27.24
CA SER A 195 -12.31 -13.23 -27.01
C SER A 195 -12.67 -14.26 -28.10
N THR A 196 -12.22 -15.51 -27.97
CA THR A 196 -12.68 -16.62 -28.84
C THR A 196 -13.82 -17.43 -28.18
N THR A 197 -14.33 -17.02 -27.02
CA THR A 197 -15.34 -17.81 -26.27
C THR A 197 -16.77 -17.23 -26.33
N ALA A 198 -17.07 -16.30 -27.24
CA ALA A 198 -18.43 -15.79 -27.45
C ALA A 198 -19.02 -16.22 -28.80
N ALA A 199 -18.93 -17.51 -29.16
CA ALA A 199 -19.66 -18.09 -30.29
C ALA A 199 -19.79 -19.62 -30.16
N LYS A 200 -20.47 -20.11 -29.12
CA LYS A 200 -21.02 -21.48 -29.15
C LYS A 200 -22.30 -21.58 -28.32
N GLY A 201 -23.39 -21.18 -28.94
CA GLY A 201 -24.74 -21.25 -28.38
C GLY A 201 -25.81 -21.10 -29.46
N ALA A 202 -25.61 -21.75 -30.61
CA ALA A 202 -26.66 -22.00 -31.59
C ALA A 202 -26.92 -23.50 -31.63
N LYS A 203 -27.96 -23.93 -30.92
CA LYS A 203 -28.87 -24.99 -31.37
C LYS A 203 -30.15 -24.97 -30.55
#